data_AF-A0A7C5KCX5-F1
#
_entry.id   AF-A0A7C5KCX5-F1
#
_cell.length_a   1.000
_cell.length_b   1.000
_cell.length_c   1.000
_cell.angle_alpha   90.00
_cell.angle_beta   90.00
_cell.angle_gamma   90.00
#
_symmetry.space_group_name_H-M   'P 1'
#
loop_
_entity.id
_entity.type
_entity.pdbx_description
1 polymer ?
#
loop_
_entity_poly.entity_id
_entity_poly.type
_entity_poly.pdbx_seq_one_letter_code
_entity_poly.pdbx_strand_id
1 'polypeptide(L)'
;MAALVRGRDPDEPLPPMGKAFRARLDLPYGAHLMTSPLGLKEGKLLLRLPWGQEASCPWKAVEGLALPGKDRLFLSFSKPLRVEETPYLGPGHPFLFPWKRNLSCLGTPLRAGGKRWPLGLGVHSRCRLFFALNGEWKFFFSLAAVDDSALKLPVQGDAAVRVYLDGKILWEKKSLKGGEGPVAVGPLDVSGGKELALEVDFGNSLHLGDRVDWILPVLFR
;
A
#
# COMPACT_ATOMS: atom_id res chain seq x y z
N MET A 1 28.93 -5.80 -12.01
CA MET A 1 27.97 -5.03 -12.82
C MET A 1 26.67 -4.97 -12.03
N ALA A 2 26.40 -3.87 -11.33
CA ALA A 2 25.23 -3.74 -10.47
C ALA A 2 23.98 -3.68 -11.34
N ALA A 3 23.11 -4.68 -11.22
CA ALA A 3 21.76 -4.59 -11.78
C ALA A 3 20.98 -3.57 -10.96
N LEU A 4 21.18 -2.29 -11.30
CA LEU A 4 20.19 -1.26 -11.08
C LEU A 4 18.94 -1.77 -11.82
N VAL A 5 17.93 -2.25 -11.09
CA VAL A 5 16.63 -2.57 -11.68
C VAL A 5 15.99 -1.23 -12.08
N ARG A 6 16.46 -0.66 -13.20
CA ARG A 6 15.79 0.43 -13.90
C ARG A 6 14.59 -0.18 -14.61
N GLY A 7 13.43 0.42 -14.37
CA GLY A 7 12.28 0.29 -15.28
C GLY A 7 11.39 -0.92 -15.04
N ARG A 8 11.13 -1.32 -13.79
CA ARG A 8 9.91 -2.08 -13.55
C ARG A 8 8.73 -1.11 -13.54
N ASP A 9 7.66 -1.45 -14.27
CA ASP A 9 6.39 -0.75 -14.13
C ASP A 9 6.00 -0.77 -12.65
N PRO A 10 5.79 0.39 -11.99
CA PRO A 10 5.35 0.42 -10.58
C PRO A 10 4.07 -0.39 -10.37
N ASP A 11 3.26 -0.55 -11.42
CA ASP A 11 1.98 -1.25 -11.41
C ASP A 11 2.13 -2.76 -11.71
N GLU A 12 3.34 -3.27 -12.00
CA GLU A 12 3.65 -4.70 -12.08
C GLU A 12 3.84 -5.33 -10.67
N PRO A 13 3.14 -6.44 -10.34
CA PRO A 13 3.28 -7.09 -9.04
C PRO A 13 4.73 -7.46 -8.74
N LEU A 14 5.13 -7.36 -7.46
CA LEU A 14 6.46 -7.84 -7.06
C LEU A 14 6.61 -9.32 -7.43
N PRO A 15 7.85 -9.76 -7.76
CA PRO A 15 8.05 -11.10 -8.29
C PRO A 15 7.50 -12.13 -7.29
N PRO A 16 6.87 -13.21 -7.76
CA PRO A 16 6.36 -14.25 -6.87
C PRO A 16 7.51 -14.80 -6.03
N MET A 17 7.20 -15.10 -4.78
CA MET A 17 8.17 -15.53 -3.78
C MET A 17 8.85 -16.83 -4.21
N GLY A 18 10.16 -16.77 -4.46
CA GLY A 18 11.02 -17.95 -4.66
C GLY A 18 11.91 -18.21 -3.45
N LYS A 19 12.69 -19.31 -3.45
CA LYS A 19 13.63 -19.65 -2.34
C LYS A 19 14.61 -18.50 -1.99
N ALA A 20 14.87 -17.58 -2.93
CA ALA A 20 15.84 -16.49 -2.83
C ALA A 20 15.28 -15.10 -2.41
N PHE A 21 13.97 -14.88 -2.45
CA PHE A 21 13.36 -13.56 -2.22
C PHE A 21 12.32 -13.64 -1.09
N ARG A 22 12.69 -13.19 0.11
CA ARG A 22 11.82 -13.32 1.31
C ARG A 22 11.41 -11.99 1.92
N ALA A 23 11.98 -10.89 1.45
CA ALA A 23 11.76 -9.57 1.99
C ALA A 23 11.87 -8.48 0.94
N ARG A 24 11.12 -7.41 1.15
CA ARG A 24 11.43 -6.09 0.61
C ARG A 24 12.05 -5.26 1.73
N LEU A 25 13.23 -4.74 1.46
CA LEU A 25 13.92 -3.77 2.30
C LEU A 25 13.75 -2.39 1.69
N ASP A 26 13.29 -1.42 2.48
CA ASP A 26 13.20 -0.02 2.11
C ASP A 26 14.23 0.79 2.92
N LEU A 27 14.96 1.65 2.20
CA LEU A 27 16.09 2.45 2.65
C LEU A 27 15.82 3.94 2.40
N PRO A 28 16.67 4.85 2.91
CA PRO A 28 16.46 6.27 2.77
C PRO A 28 16.39 6.71 1.31
N TYR A 29 15.70 7.83 1.08
CA TYR A 29 15.56 8.48 -0.23
C TYR A 29 14.83 7.66 -1.32
N GLY A 30 14.02 6.65 -0.97
CA GLY A 30 13.25 5.90 -1.98
C GLY A 30 13.87 4.57 -2.38
N ALA A 31 15.12 4.31 -1.98
CA ALA A 31 15.81 3.09 -2.36
C ALA A 31 15.13 1.87 -1.74
N HIS A 32 14.91 0.83 -2.56
CA HIS A 32 14.35 -0.43 -2.08
C HIS A 32 14.97 -1.61 -2.83
N LEU A 33 15.05 -2.75 -2.16
CA LEU A 33 15.66 -3.95 -2.69
C LEU A 33 14.93 -5.20 -2.17
N MET A 34 14.71 -6.16 -3.06
CA MET A 34 14.28 -7.50 -2.68
C MET A 34 15.47 -8.29 -2.14
N THR A 35 15.31 -8.96 -1.00
CA THR A 35 16.41 -9.65 -0.30
C THR A 35 15.89 -10.81 0.55
N SER A 36 16.81 -11.59 1.13
CA SER A 36 16.54 -12.54 2.20
C SER A 36 17.32 -12.14 3.45
N PRO A 37 16.63 -11.68 4.53
CA PRO A 37 17.28 -11.38 5.80
C PRO A 37 17.92 -12.63 6.40
N LEU A 38 19.17 -12.51 6.83
CA LEU A 38 19.95 -13.56 7.47
C LEU A 38 19.98 -13.41 9.00
N GLY A 39 19.75 -12.19 9.50
CA GLY A 39 19.68 -11.88 10.93
C GLY A 39 20.10 -10.45 11.24
N LEU A 40 20.00 -10.07 12.51
CA LEU A 40 20.51 -8.80 13.03
C LEU A 40 21.72 -9.10 13.93
N LYS A 41 22.88 -8.52 13.62
CA LYS A 41 24.11 -8.67 14.42
C LYS A 41 24.80 -7.32 14.56
N GLU A 42 25.16 -6.94 15.78
CA GLU A 42 25.91 -5.71 16.06
C GLU A 42 25.28 -4.44 15.44
N GLY A 43 23.95 -4.34 15.48
CA GLY A 43 23.21 -3.20 14.91
C GLY A 43 23.19 -3.14 13.38
N LYS A 44 23.64 -4.20 12.70
CA LYS A 44 23.58 -4.35 11.24
C LYS A 44 22.62 -5.46 10.86
N LEU A 45 21.77 -5.19 9.89
CA LEU A 45 20.93 -6.18 9.25
C LEU A 45 21.77 -6.92 8.21
N LEU A 46 21.94 -8.23 8.40
CA LEU A 46 22.62 -9.12 7.47
C LEU A 46 21.61 -9.63 6.45
N LEU A 47 21.99 -9.62 5.19
CA LEU A 47 21.09 -9.80 4.05
C LEU A 47 21.77 -10.65 2.98
N ARG A 48 21.01 -11.51 2.32
CA ARG A 48 21.40 -12.15 1.07
C ARG A 48 20.69 -11.46 -0.09
N LEU A 49 21.47 -10.94 -1.02
CA LEU A 49 21.00 -10.24 -2.21
C LEU A 49 20.44 -11.25 -3.23
N PRO A 50 19.62 -10.79 -4.20
CA PRO A 50 19.03 -11.64 -5.23
C PRO A 50 20.03 -12.49 -6.00
N TRP A 51 21.24 -11.98 -6.19
CA TRP A 51 22.35 -12.64 -6.90
C TRP A 51 23.26 -13.47 -5.98
N GLY A 52 22.80 -13.80 -4.77
CA GLY A 52 23.47 -14.73 -3.85
C GLY A 52 24.53 -14.11 -2.94
N GLN A 53 25.01 -12.90 -3.24
CA GLN A 53 25.99 -12.20 -2.41
C GLN A 53 25.39 -11.79 -1.06
N GLU A 54 26.19 -11.88 0.01
CA GLU A 54 25.81 -11.35 1.32
C GLU A 54 26.22 -9.88 1.45
N ALA A 55 25.35 -9.10 2.08
CA ALA A 55 25.55 -7.69 2.36
C ALA A 55 25.05 -7.36 3.76
N SER A 56 25.42 -6.18 4.24
CA SER A 56 24.88 -5.66 5.49
C SER A 56 24.57 -4.18 5.36
N CYS A 57 23.56 -3.73 6.09
CA CYS A 57 23.27 -2.30 6.27
C CYS A 57 23.04 -1.98 7.75
N PRO A 58 23.32 -0.75 8.21
CA PRO A 58 22.96 -0.33 9.56
C PRO A 58 21.44 -0.44 9.76
N TRP A 59 21.00 -1.07 10.85
CA TRP A 59 19.57 -1.18 11.16
C TRP A 59 18.88 0.18 11.25
N LYS A 60 19.59 1.19 11.76
CA LYS A 60 19.11 2.58 11.83
C LYS A 60 18.80 3.22 10.47
N ALA A 61 19.36 2.68 9.38
CA ALA A 61 19.09 3.16 8.03
C ALA A 61 17.86 2.47 7.41
N VAL A 62 17.32 1.42 8.03
CA VAL A 62 16.18 0.69 7.50
C VAL A 62 14.90 1.49 7.77
N GLU A 63 14.24 1.95 6.71
CA GLU A 63 12.95 2.64 6.80
C GLU A 63 11.77 1.66 6.81
N GLY A 64 11.95 0.49 6.21
CA GLY A 64 10.94 -0.56 6.16
C GLY A 64 11.53 -1.93 5.87
N LEU A 65 10.95 -2.96 6.47
CA LEU A 65 11.25 -4.35 6.17
C LEU A 65 9.94 -5.13 6.10
N ALA A 66 9.52 -5.46 4.89
CA ALA A 66 8.33 -6.26 4.67
C ALA A 66 8.70 -7.69 4.30
N LEU A 67 8.18 -8.64 5.06
CA LEU A 67 8.44 -10.06 4.90
C LEU A 67 7.17 -10.74 4.40
N PRO A 68 6.85 -10.75 3.10
CA PRO A 68 5.74 -11.55 2.62
C PRO A 68 6.04 -13.04 2.83
N GLY A 69 5.00 -13.85 3.01
CA GLY A 69 5.14 -15.27 3.31
C GLY A 69 3.81 -16.00 3.20
N LYS A 70 3.83 -17.31 3.47
CA LYS A 70 2.60 -18.13 3.42
C LYS A 70 1.51 -17.64 4.40
N ASP A 71 1.91 -17.00 5.50
CA ASP A 71 1.01 -16.55 6.56
C ASP A 71 0.81 -15.01 6.56
N ARG A 72 1.43 -14.30 5.61
CA ARG A 72 1.31 -12.84 5.49
C ARG A 72 1.45 -12.35 4.05
N LEU A 73 0.48 -11.60 3.55
CA LEU A 73 0.51 -10.97 2.23
C LEU A 73 0.21 -9.48 2.34
N PHE A 74 1.17 -8.64 1.93
CA PHE A 74 0.90 -7.22 1.70
C PHE A 74 0.14 -7.07 0.37
N LEU A 75 -0.99 -6.37 0.37
CA LEU A 75 -1.80 -6.20 -0.85
C LEU A 75 -1.03 -5.44 -1.92
N SER A 76 -0.10 -4.56 -1.54
CA SER A 76 0.81 -3.92 -2.48
C SER A 76 1.78 -4.88 -3.18
N PHE A 77 1.88 -6.15 -2.78
CA PHE A 77 2.62 -7.17 -3.54
C PHE A 77 1.73 -8.02 -4.45
N SER A 78 0.41 -7.86 -4.34
CA SER A 78 -0.56 -8.53 -5.19
C SER A 78 -1.04 -7.63 -6.33
N LYS A 79 -1.61 -8.25 -7.37
CA LYS A 79 -2.37 -7.54 -8.40
C LYS A 79 -3.84 -7.57 -7.99
N PRO A 80 -4.55 -6.42 -7.99
CA PRO A 80 -6.01 -6.43 -7.83
C PRO A 80 -6.66 -7.31 -8.90
N LEU A 81 -7.73 -8.03 -8.55
CA LEU A 81 -8.57 -8.76 -9.49
C LEU A 81 -9.16 -7.81 -10.54
N ARG A 82 -9.59 -6.65 -10.07
CA ARG A 82 -10.15 -5.56 -10.87
C ARG A 82 -10.05 -4.26 -10.09
N VAL A 83 -10.21 -3.16 -10.81
CA VAL A 83 -10.14 -1.79 -10.30
C VAL A 83 -11.30 -1.01 -10.90
N GLU A 84 -12.05 -0.32 -10.06
CA GLU A 84 -13.10 0.60 -10.46
C GLU A 84 -12.67 2.02 -10.09
N GLU A 85 -12.53 2.90 -11.06
CA GLU A 85 -12.09 4.29 -10.85
C GLU A 85 -12.99 5.27 -11.60
N THR A 86 -13.29 6.38 -10.96
CA THR A 86 -14.05 7.49 -11.57
C THR A 86 -13.09 8.62 -11.93
N PRO A 87 -13.08 9.10 -13.20
CA PRO A 87 -12.26 10.24 -13.56
C PRO A 87 -12.65 11.52 -12.81
N TYR A 88 -11.69 12.43 -12.66
CA TYR A 88 -11.80 13.63 -11.84
C TYR A 88 -12.93 14.58 -12.27
N LEU A 89 -13.16 14.77 -13.58
CA LEU A 89 -14.29 15.58 -14.09
C LEU A 89 -15.51 14.72 -14.45
N GLY A 90 -15.62 13.53 -13.86
CA GLY A 90 -16.74 12.61 -14.06
C GLY A 90 -16.54 11.58 -15.18
N PRO A 91 -17.53 10.69 -15.37
CA PRO A 91 -17.45 9.59 -16.33
C PRO A 91 -17.15 10.06 -17.75
N GLY A 92 -16.17 9.42 -18.41
CA GLY A 92 -15.78 9.72 -19.79
C GLY A 92 -14.74 10.83 -19.96
N HIS A 93 -14.29 11.48 -18.88
CA HIS A 93 -13.25 12.51 -18.95
C HIS A 93 -11.82 11.91 -18.90
N PRO A 94 -10.82 12.44 -19.64
CA PRO A 94 -9.47 11.86 -19.68
C PRO A 94 -8.63 12.10 -18.42
N PHE A 95 -9.01 13.06 -17.57
CA PHE A 95 -8.28 13.33 -16.32
C PHE A 95 -8.67 12.34 -15.23
N LEU A 96 -7.86 11.29 -15.11
CA LEU A 96 -7.94 10.27 -14.07
C LEU A 96 -6.64 10.29 -13.26
N PHE A 97 -6.76 10.17 -11.94
CA PHE A 97 -5.63 9.88 -11.05
C PHE A 97 -5.65 8.38 -10.75
N PRO A 98 -4.95 7.56 -11.55
CA PRO A 98 -4.98 6.12 -11.35
C PRO A 98 -4.35 5.76 -10.01
N TRP A 99 -4.81 4.65 -9.44
CA TRP A 99 -4.19 4.07 -8.27
C TRP A 99 -2.73 3.75 -8.56
N LYS A 100 -1.92 3.81 -7.51
CA LYS A 100 -0.50 3.48 -7.58
C LYS A 100 -0.11 2.57 -6.44
N ARG A 101 0.74 1.61 -6.77
CA ARG A 101 1.39 0.73 -5.79
C ARG A 101 2.58 1.44 -5.16
N ASN A 102 2.65 1.45 -3.83
CA ASN A 102 3.76 1.99 -3.03
C ASN A 102 4.10 3.46 -3.32
N LEU A 103 3.17 4.18 -3.94
CA LEU A 103 3.22 5.59 -4.29
C LEU A 103 1.81 6.15 -4.11
N SER A 104 1.70 7.46 -3.88
CA SER A 104 0.42 8.17 -3.90
C SER A 104 -0.19 8.12 -5.30
N CYS A 105 -1.47 8.50 -5.43
CA CYS A 105 -2.14 8.60 -6.74
C CYS A 105 -1.48 9.63 -7.70
N LEU A 106 -0.55 10.44 -7.19
CA LEU A 106 0.27 11.37 -7.99
C LEU A 106 1.61 10.78 -8.44
N GLY A 107 1.93 9.54 -8.07
CA GLY A 107 3.22 8.91 -8.33
C GLY A 107 4.34 9.41 -7.41
N THR A 108 4.03 10.10 -6.32
CA THR A 108 5.02 10.53 -5.31
C THR A 108 5.11 9.52 -4.17
N PRO A 109 6.14 9.56 -3.31
CA PRO A 109 6.16 8.72 -2.11
C PRO A 109 4.91 8.94 -1.25
N LEU A 110 4.31 7.85 -0.75
CA LEU A 110 3.19 7.90 0.19
C LEU A 110 3.60 8.67 1.44
N ARG A 111 2.80 9.65 1.84
CA ARG A 111 3.07 10.48 3.02
C ARG A 111 1.79 10.72 3.78
N ALA A 112 1.81 10.43 5.07
CA ALA A 112 0.67 10.71 5.94
C ALA A 112 1.14 11.06 7.34
N GLY A 113 0.60 12.14 7.89
CA GLY A 113 0.97 12.64 9.22
C GLY A 113 2.44 13.07 9.28
N GLY A 114 2.97 13.62 8.17
CA GLY A 114 4.36 14.06 8.06
C GLY A 114 5.38 12.93 7.89
N LYS A 115 4.94 11.66 7.91
CA LYS A 115 5.81 10.49 7.79
C LYS A 115 5.69 9.85 6.40
N ARG A 116 6.83 9.42 5.85
CA ARG A 116 6.88 8.61 4.63
C ARG A 116 6.54 7.15 4.92
N TRP A 117 5.73 6.54 4.08
CA TRP A 117 5.38 5.12 4.14
C TRP A 117 5.91 4.39 2.89
N PRO A 118 6.79 3.38 3.03
CA PRO A 118 7.34 2.71 1.86
C PRO A 118 6.35 1.78 1.14
N LEU A 119 5.28 1.36 1.82
CA LEU A 119 4.33 0.38 1.34
C LEU A 119 2.89 0.84 1.52
N GLY A 120 2.11 0.67 0.46
CA GLY A 120 0.70 1.01 0.45
C GLY A 120 0.12 1.04 -0.95
N LEU A 121 -1.09 1.56 -1.04
CA LEU A 121 -1.84 1.78 -2.28
C LEU A 121 -2.37 3.20 -2.21
N GLY A 122 -1.88 4.09 -3.08
CA GLY A 122 -2.37 5.46 -3.20
C GLY A 122 -3.48 5.52 -4.22
N VAL A 123 -4.60 6.14 -3.88
CA VAL A 123 -5.80 6.24 -4.72
C VAL A 123 -6.41 7.64 -4.67
N HIS A 124 -7.29 7.94 -5.63
CA HIS A 124 -8.12 9.14 -5.63
C HIS A 124 -9.60 8.73 -5.61
N SER A 125 -10.46 9.44 -4.88
CA SER A 125 -11.89 9.13 -4.89
C SER A 125 -12.54 9.42 -6.26
N ARG A 126 -13.54 8.67 -6.73
CA ARG A 126 -14.03 7.39 -6.23
C ARG A 126 -13.20 6.25 -6.83
N CYS A 127 -12.60 5.42 -5.99
CA CYS A 127 -11.79 4.27 -6.38
C CYS A 127 -12.14 3.04 -5.52
N ARG A 128 -12.23 1.88 -6.14
CA ARG A 128 -12.40 0.59 -5.46
C ARG A 128 -11.46 -0.46 -6.03
N LEU A 129 -10.65 -1.05 -5.16
CA LEU A 129 -9.67 -2.09 -5.47
C LEU A 129 -10.13 -3.44 -4.90
N PHE A 130 -10.13 -4.49 -5.73
CA PHE A 130 -10.62 -5.82 -5.34
C PHE A 130 -9.49 -6.85 -5.29
N PHE A 131 -9.45 -7.68 -4.26
CA PHE A 131 -8.40 -8.67 -4.04
C PHE A 131 -8.99 -10.04 -3.73
N ALA A 132 -8.44 -11.09 -4.34
CA ALA A 132 -8.81 -12.47 -4.01
C ALA A 132 -8.27 -12.84 -2.64
N LEU A 133 -9.15 -13.36 -1.79
CA LEU A 133 -8.81 -13.99 -0.53
C LEU A 133 -8.79 -15.53 -0.61
N ASN A 134 -9.60 -16.10 -1.52
CA ASN A 134 -9.72 -17.55 -1.73
C ASN A 134 -10.05 -18.36 -0.46
N GLY A 135 -10.60 -17.73 0.58
CA GLY A 135 -10.88 -18.36 1.88
C GLY A 135 -9.64 -18.69 2.71
N GLU A 136 -8.45 -18.20 2.32
CA GLU A 136 -7.18 -18.63 2.91
C GLU A 136 -6.67 -17.75 4.05
N TRP A 137 -7.26 -16.56 4.22
CA TRP A 137 -6.79 -15.54 5.16
C TRP A 137 -7.76 -15.41 6.34
N LYS A 138 -7.24 -15.03 7.51
CA LYS A 138 -8.03 -14.82 8.73
C LYS A 138 -8.21 -13.36 9.07
N PHE A 139 -7.17 -12.54 8.90
CA PHE A 139 -7.22 -11.14 9.30
C PHE A 139 -6.75 -10.21 8.20
N PHE A 140 -7.40 -9.04 8.10
CA PHE A 140 -6.93 -7.90 7.35
C PHE A 140 -6.58 -6.74 8.29
N PHE A 141 -5.49 -6.06 8.02
CA PHE A 141 -5.10 -4.83 8.70
C PHE A 141 -4.57 -3.80 7.69
N SER A 142 -4.83 -2.52 7.93
CA SER A 142 -4.21 -1.40 7.21
C SER A 142 -4.20 -0.18 8.13
N LEU A 143 -3.43 0.83 7.75
CA LEU A 143 -3.76 2.21 8.13
C LEU A 143 -4.40 2.91 6.92
N ALA A 144 -5.22 3.92 7.16
CA ALA A 144 -5.76 4.79 6.13
C ALA A 144 -5.51 6.25 6.50
N ALA A 145 -5.13 7.08 5.53
CA ALA A 145 -5.00 8.52 5.69
C ALA A 145 -5.23 9.23 4.36
N VAL A 146 -5.62 10.50 4.43
CA VAL A 146 -5.46 11.41 3.28
C VAL A 146 -3.96 11.70 3.15
N ASP A 147 -3.42 11.56 1.94
CA ASP A 147 -2.01 11.80 1.64
C ASP A 147 -1.65 13.28 1.87
N ASP A 148 -0.47 13.54 2.43
CA ASP A 148 0.02 14.87 2.80
C ASP A 148 0.13 15.82 1.58
N SER A 149 0.11 15.30 0.34
CA SER A 149 0.01 16.14 -0.86
C SER A 149 -1.29 16.94 -0.94
N ALA A 150 -2.36 16.48 -0.28
CA ALA A 150 -3.62 17.21 -0.19
C ALA A 150 -3.52 18.44 0.70
N LEU A 151 -2.59 18.47 1.67
CA LEU A 151 -2.37 19.61 2.56
C LEU A 151 -1.94 20.89 1.83
N LYS A 152 -1.42 20.75 0.61
CA LYS A 152 -0.97 21.85 -0.25
C LYS A 152 -2.12 22.45 -1.09
N LEU A 153 -3.31 21.87 -1.03
CA LEU A 153 -4.46 22.30 -1.81
C LEU A 153 -5.30 23.31 -1.02
N PRO A 154 -6.06 24.20 -1.70
CA PRO A 154 -7.00 25.10 -1.04
C PRO A 154 -8.15 24.37 -0.32
N VAL A 155 -8.53 23.19 -0.83
CA VAL A 155 -9.54 22.31 -0.23
C VAL A 155 -8.82 21.08 0.29
N GLN A 156 -8.90 20.89 1.61
CA GLN A 156 -8.43 19.69 2.27
C GLN A 156 -9.34 18.51 1.88
N GLY A 157 -8.76 17.36 1.62
CA GLY A 157 -9.52 16.15 1.30
C GLY A 157 -10.41 15.69 2.46
N ASP A 158 -11.58 15.17 2.14
CA ASP A 158 -12.51 14.52 3.06
C ASP A 158 -13.17 13.37 2.29
N ALA A 159 -12.68 12.16 2.54
CA ALA A 159 -13.13 10.97 1.83
C ALA A 159 -13.85 10.00 2.77
N ALA A 160 -14.84 9.28 2.24
CA ALA A 160 -15.42 8.12 2.91
C ALA A 160 -14.60 6.88 2.54
N VAL A 161 -14.18 6.10 3.55
CA VAL A 161 -13.34 4.92 3.34
C VAL A 161 -14.02 3.68 3.90
N ARG A 162 -14.00 2.59 3.12
CA ARG A 162 -14.68 1.33 3.47
C ARG A 162 -13.86 0.11 3.11
N VAL A 163 -14.01 -0.93 3.92
CA VAL A 163 -13.52 -2.28 3.63
C VAL A 163 -14.71 -3.21 3.50
N TYR A 164 -14.73 -3.97 2.42
CA TYR A 164 -15.76 -4.96 2.14
C TYR A 164 -15.19 -6.37 2.16
N LEU A 165 -16.00 -7.32 2.62
CA LEU A 165 -15.80 -8.76 2.46
C LEU A 165 -17.00 -9.34 1.73
N ASP A 166 -16.77 -9.93 0.55
CA ASP A 166 -17.82 -10.52 -0.29
C ASP A 166 -19.01 -9.56 -0.50
N GLY A 167 -18.73 -8.28 -0.73
CA GLY A 167 -19.72 -7.23 -0.94
C GLY A 167 -20.37 -6.65 0.31
N LYS A 168 -20.06 -7.16 1.51
CA LYS A 168 -20.56 -6.63 2.79
C LYS A 168 -19.54 -5.73 3.46
N ILE A 169 -19.96 -4.57 3.97
CA ILE A 169 -19.08 -3.65 4.72
C ILE A 169 -18.64 -4.33 6.01
N LEU A 170 -17.33 -4.49 6.20
CA LEU A 170 -16.72 -4.91 7.47
C LEU A 170 -16.31 -3.71 8.32
N TRP A 171 -15.94 -2.61 7.67
CA TRP A 171 -15.47 -1.41 8.35
C TRP A 171 -15.74 -0.18 7.49
N GLU A 172 -16.11 0.93 8.12
CA GLU A 172 -16.36 2.22 7.48
C GLU A 172 -15.86 3.36 8.37
N LYS A 173 -15.23 4.37 7.74
CA LYS A 173 -15.11 5.72 8.30
C LYS A 173 -15.63 6.70 7.25
N LYS A 174 -16.74 7.38 7.60
CA LYS A 174 -17.48 8.26 6.68
C LYS A 174 -16.76 9.57 6.33
N SER A 175 -15.78 9.96 7.16
CA SER A 175 -15.01 11.19 6.95
C SER A 175 -13.59 10.96 7.44
N LEU A 176 -12.67 10.87 6.48
CA LEU A 176 -11.23 10.82 6.65
C LEU A 176 -10.65 12.12 6.10
N LYS A 177 -10.19 12.99 7.01
CA LYS A 177 -9.83 14.38 6.67
C LYS A 177 -8.34 14.55 6.43
N GLY A 178 -8.00 15.44 5.51
CA GLY A 178 -6.65 15.96 5.33
C GLY A 178 -6.10 16.55 6.62
N GLY A 179 -4.88 16.18 6.97
CA GLY A 179 -4.18 16.64 8.19
C GLY A 179 -4.45 15.80 9.43
N GLU A 180 -5.41 14.87 9.40
CA GLU A 180 -5.49 13.83 10.42
C GLU A 180 -4.36 12.82 10.24
N GLY A 181 -3.87 12.27 11.36
CA GLY A 181 -2.91 11.16 11.32
C GLY A 181 -3.55 9.87 10.76
N PRO A 182 -2.73 8.88 10.38
CA PRO A 182 -3.25 7.59 9.92
C PRO A 182 -4.18 6.93 10.95
N VAL A 183 -5.35 6.50 10.49
CA VAL A 183 -6.31 5.73 11.29
C VAL A 183 -6.14 4.24 11.08
N ALA A 184 -6.30 3.46 12.15
CA ALA A 184 -6.23 2.02 12.07
C ALA A 184 -7.49 1.43 11.42
N VAL A 185 -7.29 0.49 10.50
CA VAL A 185 -8.33 -0.31 9.87
C VAL A 185 -8.06 -1.76 10.20
N GLY A 186 -8.78 -2.28 11.20
CA GLY A 186 -8.63 -3.64 11.71
C GLY A 186 -7.77 -3.78 12.98
N PRO A 187 -7.44 -5.02 13.38
CA PRO A 187 -7.62 -6.25 12.60
C PRO A 187 -9.09 -6.58 12.33
N LEU A 188 -9.43 -6.85 11.07
CA LEU A 188 -10.77 -7.28 10.63
C LEU A 188 -10.74 -8.78 10.36
N ASP A 189 -11.74 -9.52 10.83
CA ASP A 189 -11.91 -10.93 10.49
C ASP A 189 -12.38 -11.08 9.05
N VAL A 190 -11.61 -11.81 8.25
CA VAL A 190 -11.88 -12.11 6.83
C VAL A 190 -11.94 -13.63 6.57
N SER A 191 -12.04 -14.43 7.63
CA SER A 191 -12.02 -15.89 7.58
C SER A 191 -13.09 -16.44 6.65
N GLY A 192 -12.68 -17.32 5.74
CA GLY A 192 -13.58 -17.96 4.78
C GLY A 192 -14.09 -17.06 3.65
N GLY A 193 -13.78 -15.76 3.67
CA GLY A 193 -14.19 -14.82 2.62
C GLY A 193 -13.41 -15.03 1.33
N LYS A 194 -14.02 -14.66 0.20
CA LYS A 194 -13.46 -14.90 -1.14
C LYS A 194 -12.87 -13.66 -1.77
N GLU A 195 -13.45 -12.50 -1.53
CA GLU A 195 -13.05 -11.21 -2.09
C GLU A 195 -13.01 -10.14 -1.01
N LEU A 196 -11.90 -9.39 -0.95
CA LEU A 196 -11.76 -8.16 -0.17
C LEU A 196 -11.83 -6.97 -1.13
N ALA A 197 -12.61 -5.95 -0.80
CA ALA A 197 -12.57 -4.68 -1.52
C ALA A 197 -12.16 -3.52 -0.60
N LEU A 198 -11.24 -2.68 -1.08
CA LEU A 198 -10.86 -1.42 -0.46
C LEU A 198 -11.48 -0.29 -1.27
N GLU A 199 -12.36 0.49 -0.66
CA GLU A 199 -13.04 1.61 -1.31
C GLU A 199 -12.66 2.94 -0.68
N VAL A 200 -12.41 3.90 -1.56
CA VAL A 200 -12.41 5.34 -1.25
C VAL A 200 -13.49 5.99 -2.08
N ASP A 201 -14.49 6.52 -1.39
CA ASP A 201 -15.65 7.20 -1.94
C ASP A 201 -15.61 8.70 -1.58
N PHE A 202 -16.43 9.48 -2.26
CA PHE A 202 -16.59 10.91 -2.01
C PHE A 202 -17.05 11.16 -0.58
N GLY A 203 -16.41 12.10 0.10
CA GLY A 203 -16.92 12.67 1.35
C GLY A 203 -17.46 14.08 1.13
N ASN A 204 -17.27 14.97 2.11
CA ASN A 204 -17.88 16.31 2.09
C ASN A 204 -17.20 17.27 1.11
N SER A 205 -15.95 17.01 0.71
CA SER A 205 -15.20 17.76 -0.31
C SER A 205 -15.52 17.31 -1.74
N LEU A 206 -16.55 16.47 -1.93
CA LEU A 206 -16.83 15.76 -3.16
C LEU A 206 -15.64 14.86 -3.53
N HIS A 207 -14.79 15.29 -4.46
CA HIS A 207 -13.56 14.59 -4.85
C HIS A 207 -12.32 15.49 -4.71
N LEU A 208 -12.47 16.70 -4.18
CA LEU A 208 -11.39 17.68 -4.13
C LEU A 208 -10.41 17.34 -3.03
N GLY A 209 -9.19 16.94 -3.42
CA GLY A 209 -8.14 16.62 -2.46
C GLY A 209 -8.27 15.25 -1.80
N ASP A 210 -9.23 14.43 -2.25
CA ASP A 210 -9.49 13.06 -1.77
C ASP A 210 -8.43 12.05 -2.27
N ARG A 211 -7.18 12.38 -2.01
CA ARG A 211 -6.02 11.52 -2.26
C ARG A 211 -5.81 10.70 -1.00
N VAL A 212 -6.08 9.40 -1.08
CA VAL A 212 -6.08 8.52 0.09
C VAL A 212 -5.03 7.44 -0.09
N ASP A 213 -4.31 7.19 0.99
CA ASP A 213 -3.33 6.12 1.08
C ASP A 213 -3.88 5.00 1.97
N TRP A 214 -4.02 3.81 1.40
CA TRP A 214 -4.07 2.57 2.18
C TRP A 214 -2.64 2.17 2.51
N ILE A 215 -2.21 2.44 3.74
CA ILE A 215 -0.84 2.23 4.22
C ILE A 215 -0.71 0.82 4.81
N LEU A 216 0.30 0.09 4.34
CA LEU A 216 0.57 -1.28 4.78
C LEU A 216 -0.66 -2.23 4.80
N PRO A 217 -1.53 -2.24 3.77
CA PRO A 217 -2.67 -3.15 3.72
C PRO A 217 -2.14 -4.58 3.65
N VAL A 218 -2.49 -5.40 4.64
CA VAL A 218 -1.88 -6.71 4.87
C VAL A 218 -2.90 -7.73 5.33
N LEU A 219 -2.77 -8.94 4.79
CA LEU A 219 -3.52 -10.12 5.18
C LEU A 219 -2.66 -11.04 6.04
N PHE A 220 -3.27 -11.71 7.01
CA PHE A 220 -2.63 -12.68 7.90
C PHE A 220 -3.45 -13.97 7.98
N ARG A 221 -2.78 -15.10 8.20
CA ARG A 221 -3.37 -16.41 8.51
C ARG A 221 -3.27 -16.76 9.99
#